data_AF-A0AAV4YTY5-F1
#
_entry.id   AF-A0AAV4YTY5-F1
#
_cell.length_a   1.000
_cell.length_b   1.000
_cell.length_c   1.000
_cell.angle_alpha   90.00
_cell.angle_beta   90.00
_cell.angle_gamma   90.00
#
_symmetry.space_group_name_H-M   'P 1'
#
loop_
_entity.id
_entity.type
_entity.pdbx_description
1 polymer ?
#
loop_
_entity_poly.entity_id
_entity_poly.type
_entity_poly.pdbx_seq_one_letter_code
_entity_poly.pdbx_strand_id
1 'polypeptide(L)'
;MKRILMVLSLCVTVMGMGMGVAQSATSGAQQECEAQAAVKKLAGAAKTSFVGKCVKDASASAKASQCEKAAADKKLAGAAKNSFVQKCLKTDAAADKAAQCEKAAADKKLAGAAKNSFIQKCVKTA
;
A
#
# COMPACT_ATOMS: atom_id res chain seq x y z
N MET A 1 -42.43 -13.89 -5.70
CA MET A 1 -42.30 -15.17 -6.44
C MET A 1 -41.77 -14.93 -7.86
N LYS A 2 -40.46 -14.66 -8.01
CA LYS A 2 -39.79 -14.62 -9.33
C LYS A 2 -38.36 -15.18 -9.30
N ARG A 3 -37.95 -15.75 -8.15
CA ARG A 3 -36.66 -16.45 -7.93
C ARG A 3 -36.57 -17.81 -8.64
N ILE A 4 -37.51 -18.11 -9.54
CA ILE A 4 -37.62 -19.38 -10.28
C ILE A 4 -37.06 -19.25 -11.70
N LEU A 5 -36.74 -18.03 -12.16
CA LEU A 5 -36.17 -17.78 -13.50
C LEU A 5 -34.65 -17.55 -13.44
N MET A 6 -33.90 -18.39 -12.70
CA MET A 6 -32.43 -18.28 -12.60
C MET A 6 -31.70 -19.64 -12.62
N VAL A 7 -32.28 -20.67 -13.24
CA VAL A 7 -31.68 -22.03 -13.27
C VAL A 7 -31.71 -22.70 -14.65
N LEU A 8 -31.77 -21.94 -15.75
CA LEU A 8 -31.87 -22.53 -17.10
C LEU A 8 -31.02 -21.86 -18.18
N SER A 9 -29.76 -21.55 -17.85
CA SER A 9 -28.74 -21.26 -18.88
C SER A 9 -27.40 -21.85 -18.47
N LEU A 10 -27.37 -23.19 -18.45
CA LEU A 10 -26.17 -24.01 -18.51
C LEU A 10 -26.07 -24.47 -19.97
N CYS A 11 -25.08 -23.96 -20.72
CA CYS A 11 -24.43 -24.57 -21.90
C CYS A 11 -23.70 -23.50 -22.76
N VAL A 12 -22.59 -22.96 -22.25
CA VAL A 12 -21.50 -22.47 -23.13
C VAL A 12 -20.21 -23.09 -22.62
N THR A 13 -19.97 -24.33 -23.03
CA THR A 13 -18.63 -24.91 -23.09
C THR A 13 -18.03 -24.57 -24.44
N VAL A 14 -17.14 -23.57 -24.51
CA VAL A 14 -16.05 -23.62 -25.50
C VAL A 14 -14.85 -22.82 -25.00
N MET A 15 -13.76 -23.56 -24.78
CA MET A 15 -12.39 -23.22 -25.14
C MET A 15 -12.00 -21.73 -25.09
N GLY A 16 -11.36 -21.36 -24.00
CA GLY A 16 -10.71 -20.06 -23.86
C GLY A 16 -9.83 -20.04 -22.63
N MET A 17 -8.83 -20.93 -22.58
CA MET A 17 -7.69 -20.85 -21.67
C MET A 17 -6.84 -19.62 -22.06
N GLY A 18 -7.43 -18.44 -21.95
CA GLY A 18 -6.69 -17.19 -21.93
C GLY A 18 -6.04 -17.13 -20.57
N MET A 19 -4.73 -17.37 -20.52
CA MET A 19 -3.87 -16.86 -19.46
C MET A 19 -4.06 -15.35 -19.43
N GLY A 20 -5.06 -14.92 -18.67
CA GLY A 20 -5.14 -13.59 -18.14
C GLY A 20 -3.91 -13.41 -17.27
N VAL A 21 -2.85 -12.86 -17.87
CA VAL A 21 -1.96 -11.99 -17.12
C VAL A 21 -2.89 -10.95 -16.53
N ALA A 22 -3.22 -11.12 -15.25
CA ALA A 22 -3.76 -10.06 -14.45
C ALA A 22 -2.76 -8.91 -14.57
N GLN A 23 -3.05 -7.96 -15.46
CA GLN A 23 -2.46 -6.63 -15.44
C GLN A 23 -2.99 -5.96 -14.18
N SER A 24 -2.49 -6.43 -13.05
CA SER A 24 -2.40 -5.66 -11.83
C SER A 24 -1.57 -4.45 -12.24
N ALA A 25 -2.13 -3.25 -12.16
CA ALA A 25 -1.39 -2.01 -12.39
C ALA A 25 -0.20 -2.00 -11.42
N THR A 26 0.94 -2.52 -11.88
CA THR A 26 2.16 -2.64 -11.11
C THR A 26 2.77 -1.24 -11.10
N SER A 27 2.97 -0.67 -9.92
CA SER A 27 3.65 0.62 -9.82
C SER A 27 5.06 0.48 -10.40
N GLY A 28 5.63 1.55 -10.97
CA GLY A 28 6.99 1.50 -11.53
C GLY A 28 8.02 0.92 -10.54
N ALA A 29 7.88 1.25 -9.26
CA ALA A 29 8.67 0.68 -8.18
C ALA A 29 8.49 -0.84 -8.03
N GLN A 30 7.26 -1.36 -8.17
CA GLN A 30 7.01 -2.80 -8.08
C GLN A 30 7.66 -3.56 -9.24
N GLN A 31 7.57 -3.04 -10.47
CA GLN A 31 8.20 -3.67 -11.63
C GLN A 31 9.73 -3.72 -11.50
N GLU A 32 10.35 -2.66 -10.98
CA GLU A 32 11.80 -2.59 -10.76
C GLU A 32 12.24 -3.51 -9.62
N CYS A 33 11.45 -3.59 -8.54
CA CYS A 33 11.68 -4.53 -7.45
C CYS A 33 11.51 -6.00 -7.89
N GLU A 34 10.57 -6.30 -8.78
CA GLU A 34 10.40 -7.62 -9.37
C GLU A 34 11.54 -8.01 -10.29
N ALA A 35 12.05 -7.07 -11.10
CA ALA A 35 13.25 -7.28 -11.90
C ALA A 35 14.47 -7.58 -11.03
N GLN A 36 14.66 -6.82 -9.94
CA GLN A 36 15.73 -7.09 -8.97
C GLN A 36 15.58 -8.46 -8.30
N ALA A 37 14.35 -8.86 -7.96
CA ALA A 37 14.09 -10.18 -7.41
C ALA A 37 14.42 -11.30 -8.41
N ALA A 38 14.12 -11.09 -9.70
CA ALA A 38 14.42 -12.03 -10.77
C ALA A 38 15.93 -12.16 -11.01
N VAL A 39 16.68 -11.05 -11.00
CA VAL A 39 18.16 -11.06 -11.06
C VAL A 39 18.76 -11.83 -9.88
N LYS A 40 18.16 -11.69 -8.70
CA LYS A 40 18.53 -12.43 -7.48
C LYS A 40 18.04 -13.89 -7.48
N LYS A 41 17.33 -14.34 -8.54
CA LYS A 41 16.69 -15.66 -8.67
C LYS A 41 15.81 -16.03 -7.48
N LEU A 42 15.17 -15.03 -6.86
CA LEU A 42 14.24 -15.26 -5.77
C LEU A 42 12.92 -15.80 -6.33
N ALA A 43 12.41 -16.87 -5.75
CA ALA A 43 11.13 -17.48 -6.12
C ALA A 43 10.22 -17.66 -4.90
N GLY A 44 8.94 -17.89 -5.15
CA GLY A 44 7.94 -18.15 -4.10
C GLY A 44 7.88 -17.07 -3.02
N ALA A 45 7.77 -17.48 -1.75
CA ALA A 45 7.67 -16.57 -0.61
C ALA A 45 8.85 -15.59 -0.51
N ALA A 46 10.07 -16.01 -0.87
CA ALA A 46 11.26 -15.16 -0.83
C ALA A 46 11.17 -14.00 -1.84
N LYS A 47 10.65 -14.27 -3.05
CA LYS A 47 10.37 -13.20 -4.04
C LYS A 47 9.37 -12.21 -3.46
N THR A 48 8.24 -12.70 -2.94
CA THR A 48 7.18 -11.85 -2.40
C THR A 48 7.66 -10.98 -1.23
N SER A 49 8.44 -11.54 -0.29
CA SER A 49 9.00 -10.77 0.82
C SER A 49 10.02 -9.73 0.37
N PHE A 50 10.88 -10.07 -0.60
CA PHE A 50 11.86 -9.14 -1.14
C PHE A 50 11.18 -7.98 -1.89
N VAL A 51 10.27 -8.30 -2.82
CA VAL A 51 9.53 -7.29 -3.58
C VAL A 51 8.71 -6.42 -2.63
N GLY A 52 8.02 -7.01 -1.65
CA GLY A 52 7.26 -6.26 -0.66
C GLY A 52 8.11 -5.32 0.19
N LYS A 53 9.33 -5.73 0.60
CA LYS A 53 10.29 -4.85 1.28
C LYS A 53 10.81 -3.76 0.34
N CYS A 54 11.21 -4.12 -0.86
CA CYS A 54 11.75 -3.20 -1.86
C CYS A 54 10.74 -2.10 -2.21
N VAL A 55 9.47 -2.43 -2.44
CA VAL A 55 8.42 -1.45 -2.73
C VAL A 55 8.16 -0.53 -1.53
N LYS A 56 8.22 -1.06 -0.30
CA LYS A 56 8.12 -0.24 0.92
C LYS A 56 9.29 0.73 1.04
N ASP A 57 10.50 0.27 0.77
CA ASP A 57 11.71 1.09 0.82
C ASP A 57 11.71 2.18 -0.26
N ALA A 58 11.34 1.81 -1.49
CA ALA A 58 11.16 2.75 -2.60
C ALA A 58 10.09 3.81 -2.28
N SER A 59 8.98 3.41 -1.64
CA SER A 59 7.95 4.35 -1.19
C SER A 59 8.46 5.28 -0.08
N ALA A 60 9.25 4.78 0.86
CA ALA A 60 9.87 5.59 1.92
C ALA A 60 10.85 6.61 1.33
N SER A 61 11.67 6.19 0.37
CA SER A 61 12.61 7.05 -0.35
C SER A 61 11.89 8.12 -1.17
N ALA A 62 10.81 7.75 -1.88
CA ALA A 62 9.98 8.71 -2.60
C ALA A 62 9.35 9.74 -1.66
N LYS A 63 8.84 9.33 -0.49
CA LYS A 63 8.33 10.24 0.54
C LYS A 63 9.39 11.21 1.06
N ALA A 64 10.62 10.72 1.29
CA ALA A 64 11.75 11.57 1.65
C ALA A 64 12.03 12.62 0.58
N SER A 65 12.11 12.24 -0.69
CA SER A 65 12.32 13.19 -1.78
C SER A 65 11.17 14.20 -1.93
N GLN A 66 9.92 13.79 -1.68
CA GLN A 66 8.77 14.72 -1.68
C GLN A 66 8.86 15.72 -0.54
N CYS A 67 9.23 15.29 0.67
CA CYS A 67 9.46 16.17 1.81
C CYS A 67 10.63 17.13 1.56
N GLU A 68 11.69 16.67 0.91
CA GLU A 68 12.82 17.52 0.52
C GLU A 68 12.44 18.55 -0.55
N LYS A 69 11.66 18.16 -1.57
CA LYS A 69 11.12 19.11 -2.56
C LYS A 69 10.24 20.15 -1.89
N ALA A 70 9.29 19.74 -1.06
CA ALA A 70 8.43 20.67 -0.32
C ALA A 70 9.23 21.65 0.56
N ALA A 71 10.36 21.20 1.14
CA ALA A 71 11.27 22.07 1.87
C ALA A 71 11.99 23.06 0.94
N ALA A 72 12.44 22.61 -0.22
CA ALA A 72 13.10 23.43 -1.24
C ALA A 72 12.15 24.47 -1.87
N ASP A 73 10.89 24.09 -2.14
CA ASP A 73 9.83 24.99 -2.63
C ASP A 73 9.54 26.10 -1.62
N LYS A 74 9.64 25.79 -0.32
CA LYS A 74 9.57 26.76 0.77
C LYS A 74 10.87 27.54 0.99
N LYS A 75 11.88 27.34 0.13
CA LYS A 75 13.22 27.94 0.22
C LYS A 75 13.89 27.71 1.59
N LEU A 76 13.58 26.61 2.26
CA LEU A 76 14.19 26.26 3.54
C LEU A 76 15.61 25.73 3.30
N ALA A 77 16.57 26.27 4.03
CA ALA A 77 17.97 25.84 3.99
C ALA A 77 18.48 25.48 5.39
N GLY A 78 19.60 24.77 5.44
CA GLY A 78 20.29 24.39 6.69
C GLY A 78 19.38 23.64 7.68
N ALA A 79 19.44 24.02 8.95
CA ALA A 79 18.70 23.37 10.04
C ALA A 79 17.16 23.42 9.85
N ALA A 80 16.64 24.46 9.20
CA ALA A 80 15.21 24.60 8.92
C ALA A 80 14.73 23.57 7.89
N LYS A 81 15.53 23.31 6.84
CA LYS A 81 15.26 22.23 5.88
C LYS A 81 15.19 20.89 6.60
N ASN A 82 16.21 20.58 7.41
CA ASN A 82 16.29 19.29 8.09
C ASN A 82 15.12 19.07 9.07
N SER A 83 14.75 20.10 9.83
CA SER A 83 13.60 20.04 10.75
C SER A 83 12.27 19.86 10.02
N PHE A 84 12.10 20.52 8.88
CA PHE A 84 10.90 20.37 8.05
C PHE A 84 10.80 18.96 7.47
N VAL A 85 11.88 18.44 6.89
CA VAL A 85 11.91 17.09 6.31
C VAL A 85 11.63 16.05 7.39
N GLN A 86 12.27 16.14 8.55
CA GLN A 86 11.99 15.28 9.71
C GLN A 86 10.52 15.34 10.13
N LYS A 87 9.95 16.55 10.24
CA LYS A 87 8.54 16.73 10.62
C LYS A 87 7.59 16.17 9.56
N CYS A 88 7.90 16.38 8.29
CA CYS A 88 7.14 15.87 7.15
C CYS A 88 7.12 14.33 7.18
N LEU A 89 8.29 13.69 7.30
CA LEU A 89 8.38 12.23 7.38
C LEU A 89 7.66 11.66 8.59
N LYS A 90 7.76 12.31 9.75
CA LYS A 90 7.07 11.87 10.97
C LYS A 90 5.55 12.03 10.88
N THR A 91 5.08 13.07 10.20
CA THR A 91 3.64 13.30 9.96
C THR A 91 3.10 12.27 8.99
N ASP A 92 3.85 11.96 7.93
CA ASP A 92 3.48 10.94 6.96
C ASP A 92 3.49 9.53 7.57
N ALA A 93 4.48 9.23 8.41
CA ALA A 93 4.51 8.00 9.19
C ALA A 93 3.31 7.87 10.15
N ALA A 94 2.86 8.98 10.76
CA ALA A 94 1.66 9.01 11.58
C ALA A 94 0.39 8.76 10.74
N ALA A 95 0.32 9.28 9.53
CA ALA A 95 -0.77 9.02 8.59
C ALA A 95 -0.80 7.55 8.13
N ASP A 96 0.36 6.97 7.83
CA ASP A 96 0.50 5.55 7.49
C ASP A 96 0.07 4.66 8.67
N LYS A 97 0.47 5.02 9.89
CA LYS A 97 0.02 4.35 11.11
C LYS A 97 -1.49 4.47 11.31
N ALA A 98 -2.06 5.65 11.08
CA ALA A 98 -3.51 5.85 11.15
C ALA A 98 -4.23 4.94 10.15
N ALA A 99 -3.78 4.86 8.90
CA ALA A 99 -4.34 3.97 7.89
C ALA A 99 -4.24 2.48 8.30
N GLN A 100 -3.11 2.07 8.89
CA GLN A 100 -2.95 0.71 9.44
C GLN A 100 -3.92 0.44 10.59
N CYS A 101 -4.10 1.40 11.49
CA CYS A 101 -5.06 1.32 12.59
C CYS A 101 -6.51 1.28 12.09
N GLU A 102 -6.83 2.02 11.03
CA GLU A 102 -8.14 1.97 10.38
C GLU A 102 -8.42 0.61 9.75
N LYS A 103 -7.42 0.04 9.04
CA LYS A 103 -7.54 -1.30 8.47
C LYS A 103 -7.73 -2.35 9.56
N ALA A 104 -6.95 -2.29 10.64
CA ALA A 104 -7.10 -3.20 11.78
C ALA A 104 -8.48 -3.06 12.45
N ALA A 105 -9.03 -1.85 12.52
CA ALA A 105 -10.40 -1.63 13.02
C ALA A 105 -11.45 -2.23 12.07
N ALA A 106 -11.26 -2.11 10.75
CA ALA A 106 -12.14 -2.67 9.74
C ALA A 106 -12.11 -4.20 9.71
N ASP A 107 -10.92 -4.81 9.86
CA ASP A 107 -10.75 -6.26 10.02
C ASP A 107 -11.48 -6.78 11.27
N LYS A 108 -11.52 -5.98 12.34
CA LYS A 108 -12.32 -6.24 13.56
C LYS A 108 -13.80 -5.86 13.42
N LYS A 109 -14.24 -5.39 12.25
CA LYS A 109 -15.60 -4.91 11.95
C LYS A 109 -16.10 -3.84 12.94
N LEU A 110 -15.19 -3.04 13.49
CA LEU A 110 -15.54 -1.94 14.39
C LEU A 110 -16.18 -0.81 13.59
N ALA A 111 -17.29 -0.28 14.08
CA ALA A 111 -18.00 0.85 13.49
C ALA A 111 -18.29 1.93 14.55
N GLY A 112 -18.61 3.14 14.09
CA GLY A 112 -19.01 4.26 14.96
C GLY A 112 -17.96 4.61 16.03
N ALA A 113 -18.42 4.89 17.25
CA ALA A 113 -17.57 5.32 18.35
C ALA A 113 -16.48 4.30 18.74
N ALA A 114 -16.75 2.99 18.57
CA ALA A 114 -15.79 1.93 18.85
C ALA A 114 -14.62 1.95 17.87
N LYS A 115 -14.88 2.20 16.57
CA LYS A 115 -13.84 2.39 15.55
C LYS A 115 -12.94 3.57 15.92
N ASN A 116 -13.54 4.73 16.25
CA ASN A 116 -12.77 5.94 16.57
C ASN A 116 -11.89 5.76 17.82
N SER A 117 -12.43 5.14 18.88
CA SER A 117 -11.68 4.86 20.11
C SER A 117 -10.51 3.90 19.88
N PHE A 118 -10.71 2.88 19.05
CA PHE A 118 -9.65 1.95 18.68
C PHE A 118 -8.54 2.65 17.89
N ILE A 119 -8.88 3.46 16.89
CA ILE A 119 -7.89 4.17 16.07
C ILE A 119 -7.09 5.13 16.95
N GLN A 120 -7.75 5.95 17.77
CA GLN A 120 -7.08 6.89 18.68
C GLN A 120 -6.09 6.17 19.60
N LYS A 121 -6.48 5.04 20.16
CA LYS A 121 -5.60 4.25 21.04
C LYS A 121 -4.47 3.58 20.25
N CYS A 122 -4.77 3.05 19.07
CA CYS A 122 -3.80 2.40 18.20
C CYS A 122 -2.70 3.35 17.72
N VAL A 123 -3.06 4.58 17.29
CA VAL A 123 -2.07 5.59 16.86
C VAL A 123 -1.25 6.12 18.03
N LYS A 124 -1.83 6.17 19.24
CA LYS A 124 -1.12 6.65 20.45
C LYS A 124 -0.17 5.63 21.08
N THR A 125 -0.43 4.33 20.91
CA THR A 125 0.40 3.23 21.46
C THR A 125 1.43 2.71 20.44
N ALA A 126 1.55 3.42 19.31
CA ALA A 126 2.17 2.99 18.07
C ALA A 126 3.69 3.05 18.02
#